data_AF-A0A226F700-F1
#
_entry.id   AF-A0A226F700-F1
#
_cell.length_a   1.000
_cell.length_b   1.000
_cell.length_c   1.000
_cell.angle_alpha   90.00
_cell.angle_beta   90.00
_cell.angle_gamma   90.00
#
_symmetry.space_group_name_H-M   'P 1'
#
loop_
_entity.id
_entity.type
_entity.pdbx_description
1 polymer ?
#
loop_
_entity_poly.entity_id
_entity_poly.type
_entity_poly.pdbx_seq_one_letter_code
_entity_poly.pdbx_strand_id
1 'polypeptide(L)'
;MTFHKVNVSKVRKNLDYKVTSYFSKIPIPSHTPDEALKRFTIFTELFYPQYVTWDRLTWEPHPTAKKHLTRWYFFSFFLIMTSLSFFSKILQQILKFEKDPQLSIIAGTFILLFFALSSITVTTIFTFIYKIESLCFVCRNLKNMKNHGHKVKRIDRVGLLFHSLILILVLLPPIASLGPWLHPAIHPTYFWFRDFKFMSENLKIFLRCLIIFILTFHGGFNCVGKYLQYRQLQVIMVELNELLCYALPIWLFLVFLCALMSGYLLVDLANVLPMLILVCSLVIDISAIAIINAIFPLMARIPIRSGDLIKFWKLSQAFSKHRARQLKSCKALKIYLGHFRCLGRGSRMEFLSSILYYTATLVIAV
;
A
#
# COMPACT_ATOMS: atom_id res chain seq x y z
N MET A 1 -34.00 -27.60 -58.92
CA MET A 1 -33.26 -27.53 -57.64
C MET A 1 -33.49 -26.14 -57.04
N THR A 2 -34.48 -25.99 -56.18
CA THR A 2 -34.95 -24.70 -55.65
C THR A 2 -34.24 -24.40 -54.34
N PHE A 3 -33.29 -23.46 -54.36
CA PHE A 3 -32.63 -23.00 -53.15
C PHE A 3 -33.59 -22.11 -52.35
N HIS A 4 -34.07 -22.61 -51.21
CA HIS A 4 -34.77 -21.78 -50.24
C HIS A 4 -33.83 -20.72 -49.68
N LYS A 5 -34.10 -19.44 -49.97
CA LYS A 5 -33.46 -18.30 -49.32
C LYS A 5 -33.73 -18.38 -47.81
N VAL A 6 -32.76 -18.91 -47.06
CA VAL A 6 -32.78 -18.88 -45.59
C VAL A 6 -32.69 -17.43 -45.16
N ASN A 7 -33.70 -16.97 -44.42
CA ASN A 7 -33.77 -15.60 -43.95
C ASN A 7 -32.78 -15.39 -42.78
N VAL A 8 -31.53 -15.07 -43.13
CA VAL A 8 -30.38 -14.90 -42.22
C VAL A 8 -30.69 -13.91 -41.08
N SER A 9 -31.55 -12.92 -41.31
CA SER A 9 -31.96 -11.96 -40.28
C SER A 9 -32.74 -12.60 -39.11
N LYS A 10 -33.54 -13.62 -39.40
CA LYS A 10 -34.35 -14.35 -38.41
C LYS A 10 -33.48 -15.32 -37.59
N VAL A 11 -32.48 -15.92 -38.23
CA VAL A 11 -31.49 -16.77 -37.56
C VAL A 11 -30.62 -15.95 -36.60
N ARG A 12 -30.17 -14.76 -37.02
CA ARG A 12 -29.36 -13.87 -36.17
C ARG A 12 -30.10 -13.40 -34.91
N LYS A 13 -31.35 -12.96 -35.04
CA LYS A 13 -32.18 -12.53 -33.90
C LYS A 13 -32.44 -13.68 -32.89
N ASN A 14 -32.66 -14.89 -33.38
CA ASN A 14 -32.85 -16.06 -32.51
C ASN A 14 -31.55 -16.49 -31.80
N LEU A 15 -30.40 -16.31 -32.44
CA LEU A 15 -29.10 -16.60 -31.84
C LEU A 15 -28.78 -15.57 -30.74
N ASP A 16 -28.97 -14.28 -31.00
CA ASP A 16 -28.72 -13.21 -30.01
C ASP A 16 -29.64 -13.35 -28.78
N TYR A 17 -30.90 -13.74 -28.97
CA TYR A 17 -31.83 -14.00 -27.86
C TYR A 17 -31.44 -15.22 -27.02
N LYS A 18 -30.99 -16.31 -27.66
CA LYS A 18 -30.51 -17.49 -26.92
C LYS A 18 -29.20 -17.19 -26.18
N VAL A 19 -28.24 -16.52 -26.80
CA VAL A 19 -26.96 -16.20 -26.17
C VAL A 19 -27.16 -15.27 -24.96
N THR A 20 -27.96 -14.21 -25.08
CA THR A 20 -28.29 -13.32 -23.95
C THR A 20 -29.07 -14.03 -22.84
N SER A 21 -29.96 -14.97 -23.19
CA SER A 21 -30.68 -15.80 -22.22
C SER A 21 -29.74 -16.71 -21.42
N TYR A 22 -28.75 -17.34 -22.06
CA TYR A 22 -27.78 -18.20 -21.36
C TYR A 22 -26.85 -17.40 -20.44
N PHE A 23 -26.34 -16.25 -20.87
CA PHE A 23 -25.49 -15.40 -20.02
C PHE A 23 -26.25 -14.77 -18.85
N SER A 24 -27.57 -14.57 -18.98
CA SER A 24 -28.40 -14.06 -17.87
C SER A 24 -28.58 -15.05 -16.71
N LYS A 25 -28.31 -16.35 -16.93
CA LYS A 25 -28.47 -17.42 -15.93
C LYS A 25 -27.20 -17.73 -15.14
N ILE A 26 -26.05 -17.22 -15.54
CA ILE A 26 -24.82 -17.34 -14.75
C ILE A 26 -24.91 -16.27 -13.65
N PRO A 27 -25.10 -16.64 -12.37
CA PRO A 27 -25.18 -15.67 -11.30
C PRO A 27 -23.81 -14.99 -11.19
N ILE A 28 -23.69 -13.77 -11.72
CA ILE A 28 -22.47 -12.98 -11.56
C ILE A 28 -22.33 -12.74 -10.05
N PRO A 29 -21.23 -13.20 -9.43
CA PRO A 29 -21.02 -12.99 -8.01
C PRO A 29 -21.09 -11.51 -7.67
N SER A 30 -21.64 -11.18 -6.50
CA SER A 30 -21.73 -9.79 -6.09
C SER A 30 -20.32 -9.21 -5.90
N HIS A 31 -19.99 -8.13 -6.59
CA HIS A 31 -18.69 -7.46 -6.45
C HIS A 31 -18.79 -6.36 -5.40
N THR A 32 -19.27 -6.71 -4.20
CA THR A 32 -19.34 -5.75 -3.08
C THR A 32 -18.04 -5.80 -2.28
N PRO A 33 -17.65 -4.70 -1.60
CA PRO A 33 -16.47 -4.69 -0.74
C PRO A 33 -16.51 -5.76 0.36
N ASP A 34 -17.67 -5.99 0.96
CA ASP A 34 -17.83 -7.01 2.00
C ASP A 34 -17.57 -8.41 1.44
N GLU A 35 -18.07 -8.71 0.25
CA GLU A 35 -17.82 -9.99 -0.41
C GLU A 35 -16.34 -10.16 -0.78
N ALA A 36 -15.68 -9.08 -1.22
CA ALA A 36 -14.23 -9.08 -1.45
C ALA A 36 -13.46 -9.41 -0.16
N LEU A 37 -13.81 -8.74 0.95
CA LEU A 37 -13.21 -8.99 2.25
C LEU A 37 -13.41 -10.44 2.70
N LYS A 38 -14.62 -10.99 2.55
CA LYS A 38 -14.89 -12.40 2.87
C LYS A 38 -13.99 -13.34 2.09
N ARG A 39 -13.88 -13.15 0.77
CA ARG A 39 -13.03 -13.97 -0.12
C ARG A 39 -11.57 -13.85 0.24
N PHE A 40 -11.09 -12.63 0.49
CA PHE A 40 -9.73 -12.41 0.94
C PHE A 40 -9.44 -13.09 2.27
N THR A 41 -10.34 -12.98 3.25
CA THR A 41 -10.19 -13.64 4.55
C THR A 41 -10.13 -15.16 4.38
N ILE A 42 -11.04 -15.75 3.60
CA ILE A 42 -11.03 -17.20 3.32
C ILE A 42 -9.71 -17.59 2.65
N PHE A 43 -9.30 -16.85 1.61
CA PHE A 43 -8.08 -17.12 0.86
C PHE A 43 -6.83 -17.04 1.74
N THR A 44 -6.70 -16.01 2.56
CA THR A 44 -5.51 -15.80 3.40
C THR A 44 -5.40 -16.79 4.56
N GLU A 45 -6.53 -17.23 5.11
CA GLU A 45 -6.56 -18.27 6.16
C GLU A 45 -6.04 -19.64 5.67
N LEU A 46 -6.10 -19.93 4.36
CA LEU A 46 -5.55 -21.17 3.80
C LEU A 46 -4.03 -21.29 3.97
N PHE A 47 -3.31 -20.18 4.07
CA PHE A 47 -1.85 -20.18 4.14
C PHE A 47 -1.35 -20.16 5.59
N TYR A 48 -1.85 -19.22 6.39
CA TYR A 48 -1.54 -19.14 7.81
C TYR A 48 -2.57 -18.26 8.55
N PRO A 49 -2.74 -18.46 9.88
CA PRO A 49 -3.61 -17.62 10.69
C PRO A 49 -3.23 -16.14 10.57
N GLN A 50 -4.22 -15.32 10.22
CA GLN A 50 -4.07 -13.86 10.17
C GLN A 50 -4.27 -13.25 11.56
N TYR A 51 -3.90 -11.98 11.74
CA TYR A 51 -4.08 -11.25 13.00
C TYR A 51 -5.55 -11.04 13.42
N VAL A 52 -6.45 -11.01 12.43
CA VAL A 52 -7.89 -10.95 12.63
C VAL A 52 -8.47 -12.29 12.22
N THR A 53 -9.12 -12.99 13.14
CA THR A 53 -9.97 -14.14 12.86
C THR A 53 -11.40 -13.65 12.66
N TRP A 54 -12.10 -14.20 11.67
CA TRP A 54 -13.50 -13.88 11.43
C TRP A 54 -14.38 -15.07 11.82
N ASP A 55 -15.33 -14.84 12.73
CA ASP A 55 -16.36 -15.84 13.00
C ASP A 55 -17.14 -16.11 11.69
N ARG A 56 -17.24 -17.37 11.27
CA ARG A 56 -17.84 -17.72 9.97
C ARG A 56 -19.36 -17.60 9.95
N LEU A 57 -20.02 -17.72 11.10
CA LEU A 57 -21.46 -17.60 11.24
C LEU A 57 -21.86 -16.14 11.28
N THR A 58 -21.21 -15.37 12.16
CA THR A 58 -21.57 -13.97 12.34
C THR A 58 -20.85 -13.08 11.34
N TRP A 59 -19.65 -13.42 10.87
CA TRP A 59 -18.69 -12.50 10.21
C TRP A 59 -18.31 -11.33 11.10
N GLU A 60 -18.12 -11.57 12.40
CA GLU A 60 -17.50 -10.60 13.31
C GLU A 60 -16.00 -10.83 13.42
N PRO A 61 -15.18 -9.76 13.35
CA PRO A 61 -13.74 -9.86 13.53
C PRO A 61 -13.35 -9.91 15.01
N HIS A 62 -12.43 -10.81 15.31
CA HIS A 62 -11.81 -10.98 16.61
C HIS A 62 -10.28 -11.00 16.48
N PRO A 63 -9.54 -10.48 17.47
CA PRO A 63 -8.10 -10.68 17.53
C PRO A 63 -7.79 -12.18 17.60
N THR A 64 -6.92 -12.66 16.72
CA THR A 64 -6.44 -14.05 16.77
C THR A 64 -5.54 -14.22 18.00
N ALA A 65 -5.71 -15.31 18.75
CA ALA A 65 -4.88 -15.55 19.93
C ALA A 65 -3.40 -15.70 19.52
N LYS A 66 -2.50 -15.02 20.25
CA LYS A 66 -1.06 -14.93 19.92
C LYS A 66 -0.38 -16.28 19.66
N LYS A 67 -0.79 -17.34 20.38
CA LYS A 67 -0.28 -18.71 20.22
C LYS A 67 -0.49 -19.31 18.82
N HIS A 68 -1.49 -18.83 18.07
CA HIS A 68 -1.75 -19.27 16.69
C HIS A 68 -1.02 -18.43 15.64
N LEU A 69 -0.37 -17.33 16.04
CA LEU A 69 0.28 -16.38 15.14
C LEU A 69 1.77 -16.66 14.91
N THR A 70 2.30 -17.80 15.37
CA THR A 70 3.73 -18.14 15.28
C THR A 70 4.28 -18.03 13.85
N ARG A 71 3.57 -18.58 12.85
CA ARG A 71 3.99 -18.50 11.43
C ARG A 71 3.96 -17.06 10.92
N TRP A 72 2.94 -16.30 11.29
CA TRP A 72 2.84 -14.89 10.92
C TRP A 72 4.02 -14.10 11.50
N TYR A 73 4.33 -14.27 12.79
CA TYR A 73 5.46 -13.60 13.44
C TYR A 73 6.79 -13.95 12.80
N PHE A 74 6.99 -15.22 12.44
CA PHE A 74 8.19 -15.68 11.75
C PHE A 74 8.39 -14.94 10.40
N PHE A 75 7.36 -14.91 9.55
CA PHE A 75 7.45 -14.20 8.27
C PHE A 75 7.59 -12.68 8.42
N SER A 76 6.90 -12.09 9.39
CA SER A 76 7.02 -10.66 9.72
C SER A 76 8.43 -10.30 10.18
N PHE A 77 9.02 -11.10 11.06
CA PHE A 77 10.40 -10.93 11.51
C PHE A 77 11.38 -11.06 10.34
N PHE A 78 11.21 -12.07 9.50
CA PHE A 78 12.05 -12.28 8.32
C PHE A 78 11.98 -11.09 7.35
N LEU A 79 10.79 -10.52 7.13
CA LEU A 79 10.60 -9.33 6.31
C LEU A 79 11.25 -8.07 6.93
N ILE A 80 11.16 -7.89 8.25
CA ILE A 80 11.85 -6.78 8.96
C ILE A 80 13.37 -6.92 8.80
N MET A 81 13.93 -8.11 9.06
CA MET A 81 15.37 -8.36 8.92
C MET A 81 15.85 -8.13 7.49
N THR A 82 15.08 -8.58 6.51
CA THR A 82 15.34 -8.31 5.09
C THR A 82 15.42 -6.81 4.81
N SER A 83 14.43 -6.05 5.30
CA SER A 83 14.36 -4.59 5.13
C SER A 83 15.56 -3.88 5.75
N LEU A 84 15.93 -4.27 6.97
CA LEU A 84 17.09 -3.72 7.69
C LEU A 84 18.39 -4.03 6.95
N SER A 85 18.55 -5.25 6.41
CA SER A 85 19.75 -5.61 5.66
C SER A 85 19.95 -4.73 4.41
N PHE A 86 18.87 -4.42 3.67
CA PHE A 86 18.94 -3.54 2.50
C PHE A 86 19.21 -2.09 2.91
N PHE A 87 18.60 -1.63 3.99
CA PHE A 87 18.89 -0.32 4.55
C PHE A 87 20.37 -0.19 4.93
N SER A 88 20.93 -1.18 5.63
CA SER A 88 22.35 -1.20 5.99
C SER A 88 23.25 -1.19 4.75
N LYS A 89 22.89 -1.88 3.67
CA LYS A 89 23.64 -1.84 2.41
C LYS A 89 23.61 -0.46 1.75
N ILE A 90 22.44 0.17 1.67
CA ILE A 90 22.31 1.55 1.16
C ILE A 90 23.17 2.50 2.01
N LEU A 91 23.04 2.41 3.33
CA LEU A 91 23.79 3.26 4.26
C LEU A 91 25.30 3.06 4.12
N GLN A 92 25.77 1.82 3.98
CA GLN A 92 27.19 1.52 3.75
C GLN A 92 27.70 2.14 2.44
N GLN A 93 26.92 2.11 1.36
CA GLN A 93 27.29 2.73 0.09
C GLN A 93 27.41 4.25 0.22
N ILE A 94 26.47 4.89 0.93
CA ILE A 94 26.50 6.33 1.20
C ILE A 94 27.72 6.70 2.03
N LEU A 95 27.97 5.98 3.13
CA LEU A 95 29.05 6.30 4.07
C LEU A 95 30.45 6.07 3.49
N LYS A 96 30.61 5.09 2.59
CA LYS A 96 31.93 4.78 1.99
C LYS A 96 32.29 5.65 0.80
N PHE A 97 31.32 6.38 0.22
CA PHE A 97 31.47 7.10 -1.06
C PHE A 97 32.03 6.24 -2.22
N GLU A 98 32.00 4.91 -2.06
CA GLU A 98 32.51 3.96 -3.02
C GLU A 98 31.35 3.12 -3.54
N LYS A 99 30.99 3.37 -4.81
CA LYS A 99 29.94 2.62 -5.48
C LYS A 99 30.40 1.19 -5.71
N ASP A 100 29.62 0.22 -5.24
CA ASP A 100 29.84 -1.19 -5.57
C ASP A 100 29.80 -1.34 -7.11
N PRO A 101 30.88 -1.80 -7.75
CA PRO A 101 30.95 -1.86 -9.22
C PRO A 101 29.90 -2.81 -9.82
N GLN A 102 29.38 -3.75 -9.04
CA GLN A 102 28.32 -4.66 -9.45
C GLN A 102 26.91 -4.09 -9.21
N LEU A 103 26.79 -3.01 -8.44
CA LEU A 103 25.51 -2.34 -8.22
C LEU A 103 25.20 -1.43 -9.42
N SER A 104 24.51 -2.03 -10.40
CA SER A 104 23.92 -1.26 -11.50
C SER A 104 22.88 -0.26 -10.97
N ILE A 105 22.65 0.82 -11.72
CA ILE A 105 21.66 1.85 -11.35
C ILE A 105 20.27 1.24 -11.27
N ILE A 106 19.93 0.34 -12.21
CA ILE A 106 18.66 -0.40 -12.20
C ILE A 106 18.52 -1.19 -10.89
N ALA A 107 19.55 -1.94 -10.49
CA ALA A 107 19.56 -2.66 -9.22
C ALA A 107 19.37 -1.71 -8.03
N GLY A 108 20.06 -0.56 -8.01
CA GLY A 108 19.89 0.48 -7.01
C GLY A 108 18.44 0.98 -6.91
N THR A 109 17.79 1.26 -8.05
CA THR A 109 16.38 1.64 -8.11
C THR A 109 15.47 0.54 -7.56
N PHE A 110 15.71 -0.72 -7.89
CA PHE A 110 14.95 -1.85 -7.34
C PHE A 110 15.12 -1.99 -5.82
N ILE A 111 16.34 -1.81 -5.29
CA ILE A 111 16.59 -1.82 -3.84
C ILE A 111 15.80 -0.69 -3.16
N LEU A 112 15.83 0.53 -3.71
CA LEU A 112 15.08 1.67 -3.16
C LEU A 112 13.57 1.42 -3.18
N LEU A 113 13.03 0.94 -4.30
CA LEU A 113 11.61 0.60 -4.41
C LEU A 113 11.21 -0.52 -3.43
N PHE A 114 12.03 -1.56 -3.33
CA PHE A 114 11.81 -2.66 -2.39
C PHE A 114 11.85 -2.16 -0.94
N PHE A 115 12.80 -1.30 -0.59
CA PHE A 115 12.90 -0.71 0.74
C PHE A 115 11.66 0.13 1.08
N ALA A 116 11.20 0.96 0.14
CA ALA A 116 9.98 1.75 0.30
C ALA A 116 8.74 0.86 0.54
N LEU A 117 8.53 -0.16 -0.29
CA LEU A 117 7.41 -1.11 -0.12
C LEU A 117 7.50 -1.89 1.20
N SER A 118 8.71 -2.28 1.58
CA SER A 118 8.94 -3.02 2.82
C SER A 118 8.68 -2.13 4.04
N SER A 119 9.05 -0.85 4.00
CA SER A 119 8.74 0.10 5.09
C SER A 119 7.23 0.20 5.35
N ILE A 120 6.41 0.31 4.31
CA ILE A 120 4.93 0.34 4.41
C ILE A 120 4.42 -0.95 5.06
N THR A 121 5.00 -2.08 4.66
CA THR A 121 4.64 -3.39 5.19
C THR A 121 5.02 -3.52 6.67
N VAL A 122 6.23 -3.11 7.06
CA VAL A 122 6.71 -3.10 8.45
C VAL A 122 5.84 -2.20 9.32
N THR A 123 5.48 -1.01 8.85
CA THR A 123 4.53 -0.13 9.54
C THR A 123 3.17 -0.82 9.74
N THR A 124 2.70 -1.57 8.74
CA THR A 124 1.44 -2.32 8.81
C THR A 124 1.52 -3.47 9.81
N ILE A 125 2.62 -4.21 9.85
CA ILE A 125 2.90 -5.25 10.84
C ILE A 125 2.81 -4.67 12.26
N PHE A 126 3.49 -3.55 12.53
CA PHE A 126 3.42 -2.89 13.84
C PHE A 126 2.01 -2.37 14.17
N THR A 127 1.28 -1.86 13.17
CA THR A 127 -0.12 -1.46 13.36
C THR A 127 -0.96 -2.65 13.84
N PHE A 128 -0.81 -3.82 13.21
CA PHE A 128 -1.52 -5.03 13.64
C PHE A 128 -1.08 -5.50 15.03
N ILE A 129 0.21 -5.42 15.37
CA ILE A 129 0.69 -5.79 16.70
C ILE A 129 0.07 -4.93 17.81
N TYR A 130 0.05 -3.60 17.63
CA TYR A 130 -0.29 -2.68 18.71
C TYR A 130 -1.77 -2.26 18.75
N LYS A 131 -2.49 -2.32 17.63
CA LYS A 131 -3.84 -1.72 17.52
C LYS A 131 -4.93 -2.72 17.11
N ILE A 132 -4.67 -4.03 17.14
CA ILE A 132 -5.62 -5.05 16.67
C ILE A 132 -7.01 -4.99 17.33
N GLU A 133 -7.06 -4.72 18.64
CA GLU A 133 -8.31 -4.65 19.38
C GLU A 133 -9.16 -3.47 18.92
N SER A 134 -8.54 -2.30 18.76
CA SER A 134 -9.16 -1.11 18.19
C SER A 134 -9.67 -1.41 16.77
N LEU A 135 -8.90 -2.10 15.94
CA LEU A 135 -9.32 -2.49 14.60
C LEU A 135 -10.55 -3.39 14.61
N CYS A 136 -10.58 -4.43 15.46
CA CYS A 136 -11.71 -5.35 15.56
C CYS A 136 -12.96 -4.64 16.11
N PHE A 137 -12.82 -3.79 17.14
CA PHE A 137 -13.91 -2.97 17.68
C PHE A 137 -14.54 -2.08 16.60
N VAL A 138 -13.70 -1.41 15.81
CA VAL A 138 -14.17 -0.55 14.73
C VAL A 138 -14.93 -1.36 13.69
N CYS A 139 -14.34 -2.44 13.18
CA CYS A 139 -14.97 -3.27 12.16
C CYS A 139 -16.35 -3.80 12.61
N ARG A 140 -16.51 -4.20 13.88
CA ARG A 140 -17.81 -4.60 14.45
C ARG A 140 -18.84 -3.47 14.41
N ASN A 141 -18.48 -2.27 14.87
CA ASN A 141 -19.40 -1.12 14.86
C ASN A 141 -19.81 -0.72 13.43
N LEU A 142 -18.88 -0.77 12.48
CA LEU A 142 -19.15 -0.44 11.08
C LEU A 142 -20.17 -1.38 10.44
N LYS A 143 -20.02 -2.68 10.72
CA LYS A 143 -20.97 -3.69 10.26
C LYS A 143 -22.38 -3.42 10.80
N ASN A 144 -22.50 -3.06 12.07
CA ASN A 144 -23.78 -2.69 12.68
C ASN A 144 -24.41 -1.45 12.04
N MET A 145 -23.60 -0.48 11.61
CA MET A 145 -24.06 0.70 10.89
C MET A 145 -24.60 0.39 9.49
N LYS A 146 -24.00 -0.58 8.78
CA LYS A 146 -24.44 -0.96 7.43
C LYS A 146 -25.89 -1.45 7.41
N ASN A 147 -26.33 -2.14 8.47
CA ASN A 147 -27.69 -2.65 8.59
C ASN A 147 -28.78 -1.55 8.62
N HIS A 148 -28.39 -0.29 8.78
CA HIS A 148 -29.30 0.86 8.86
C HIS A 148 -29.27 1.75 7.59
N GLY A 149 -28.46 1.39 6.58
CA GLY A 149 -28.20 2.23 5.41
C GLY A 149 -28.92 1.78 4.14
N HIS A 150 -29.17 2.74 3.24
CA HIS A 150 -29.77 2.57 1.90
C HIS A 150 -29.31 1.32 1.14
N LYS A 151 -30.24 0.73 0.36
CA LYS A 151 -29.97 -0.35 -0.61
C LYS A 151 -28.79 0.04 -1.52
N VAL A 152 -27.66 -0.67 -1.35
CA VAL A 152 -26.44 -0.47 -2.15
C VAL A 152 -26.69 -0.96 -3.58
N LYS A 153 -26.26 -0.17 -4.58
CA LYS A 153 -26.34 -0.56 -6.00
C LYS A 153 -25.58 -1.86 -6.26
N ARG A 154 -26.05 -2.67 -7.22
CA ARG A 154 -25.56 -4.02 -7.53
C ARG A 154 -24.07 -4.09 -7.94
N ILE A 155 -23.50 -2.99 -8.43
CA ILE A 155 -22.08 -2.87 -8.81
C ILE A 155 -21.47 -1.71 -8.02
N ASP A 156 -20.56 -2.04 -7.10
CA ASP A 156 -19.78 -1.08 -6.33
C ASP A 156 -18.37 -1.02 -6.91
N ARG A 157 -17.96 0.15 -7.42
CA ARG A 157 -16.60 0.36 -7.97
C ARG A 157 -15.52 0.05 -6.93
N VAL A 158 -15.80 0.32 -5.65
CA VAL A 158 -14.88 -0.01 -4.55
C VAL A 158 -14.76 -1.53 -4.40
N GLY A 159 -15.86 -2.25 -4.55
CA GLY A 159 -15.86 -3.70 -4.47
C GLY A 159 -15.11 -4.34 -5.64
N LEU A 160 -15.25 -3.80 -6.86
CA LEU A 160 -14.47 -4.24 -8.00
C LEU A 160 -12.96 -4.02 -7.79
N LEU A 161 -12.57 -2.83 -7.32
CA LEU A 161 -11.17 -2.52 -6.98
C LEU A 161 -10.61 -3.54 -5.97
N PHE A 162 -11.37 -3.85 -4.93
CA PHE A 162 -10.98 -4.81 -3.90
C PHE A 162 -10.82 -6.23 -4.45
N HIS A 163 -11.69 -6.67 -5.36
CA HIS A 163 -11.51 -7.95 -6.04
C HIS A 163 -10.25 -7.97 -6.92
N SER A 164 -9.96 -6.88 -7.64
CA SER A 164 -8.73 -6.75 -8.42
C SER A 164 -7.48 -6.79 -7.55
N LEU A 165 -7.51 -6.22 -6.34
CA LEU A 165 -6.40 -6.30 -5.40
C LEU A 165 -6.12 -7.74 -4.95
N ILE A 166 -7.16 -8.56 -4.77
CA ILE A 166 -7.00 -10.00 -4.47
C ILE A 166 -6.32 -10.71 -5.64
N LEU A 167 -6.72 -10.40 -6.88
CA LEU A 167 -6.08 -10.98 -8.07
C LEU A 167 -4.60 -10.57 -8.17
N ILE A 168 -4.29 -9.29 -7.99
CA ILE A 168 -2.91 -8.78 -7.98
C ILE A 168 -2.09 -9.50 -6.90
N LEU A 169 -2.68 -9.71 -5.73
CA LEU A 169 -2.01 -10.38 -4.63
C LEU A 169 -1.64 -11.84 -4.95
N VAL A 170 -2.48 -12.54 -5.71
CA VAL A 170 -2.21 -13.92 -6.15
C VAL A 170 -1.14 -13.95 -7.24
N LEU A 171 -1.19 -13.02 -8.19
CA LEU A 171 -0.31 -13.03 -9.36
C LEU A 171 1.06 -12.42 -9.11
N LEU A 172 1.16 -11.39 -8.27
CA LEU A 172 2.39 -10.62 -8.08
C LEU A 172 3.54 -11.45 -7.47
N PRO A 173 3.35 -12.30 -6.45
CA PRO A 173 4.45 -13.05 -5.84
C PRO A 173 5.10 -14.07 -6.79
N PRO A 174 4.36 -14.88 -7.57
CA PRO A 174 4.95 -15.68 -8.64
C PRO A 174 5.75 -14.84 -9.64
N ILE A 175 5.17 -13.75 -10.15
CA ILE A 175 5.82 -12.88 -11.14
C ILE A 175 7.12 -12.29 -10.58
N ALA A 176 7.08 -11.74 -9.36
CA ALA A 176 8.25 -11.18 -8.70
C ALA A 176 9.33 -12.24 -8.44
N SER A 177 8.93 -13.47 -8.09
CA SER A 177 9.85 -14.58 -7.86
C SER A 177 10.58 -15.06 -9.12
N LEU A 178 10.10 -14.72 -10.33
CA LEU A 178 10.83 -14.99 -11.58
C LEU A 178 11.98 -13.99 -11.83
N GLY A 179 12.02 -12.88 -11.10
CA GLY A 179 13.03 -11.82 -11.26
C GLY A 179 14.48 -12.33 -11.23
N PRO A 180 14.89 -13.16 -10.24
CA PRO A 180 16.25 -13.73 -10.20
C PRO A 180 16.62 -14.61 -11.40
N TRP A 181 15.64 -15.27 -12.04
CA TRP A 181 15.89 -16.07 -13.25
C TRP A 181 16.14 -15.19 -14.46
N LEU A 182 15.30 -14.15 -14.63
CA LEU A 182 15.40 -13.23 -15.76
C LEU A 182 16.63 -12.33 -15.65
N HIS A 183 16.92 -11.86 -14.43
CA HIS A 183 17.94 -10.86 -14.17
C HIS A 183 18.68 -11.13 -12.84
N PRO A 184 19.60 -12.11 -12.81
CA PRO A 184 20.23 -12.57 -11.58
C PRO A 184 21.07 -11.50 -10.86
N ALA A 185 21.59 -10.49 -11.56
CA ALA A 185 22.38 -9.41 -10.95
C ALA A 185 21.54 -8.19 -10.49
N ILE A 186 20.27 -8.08 -10.93
CA ILE A 186 19.46 -6.87 -10.67
C ILE A 186 18.74 -6.98 -9.32
N HIS A 187 18.30 -8.18 -8.95
CA HIS A 187 17.44 -8.34 -7.79
C HIS A 187 18.22 -8.15 -6.46
N PRO A 188 17.70 -7.38 -5.47
CA PRO A 188 18.38 -7.08 -4.20
C PRO A 188 18.97 -8.29 -3.46
N THR A 189 18.30 -9.44 -3.51
CA THR A 189 18.79 -10.68 -2.86
C THR A 189 20.10 -11.21 -3.45
N TYR A 190 20.51 -10.77 -4.65
CA TYR A 190 21.83 -11.09 -5.23
C TYR A 190 22.96 -10.80 -4.25
N PHE A 191 22.90 -9.62 -3.60
CA PHE A 191 23.95 -9.15 -2.69
C PHE A 191 24.07 -9.96 -1.41
N TRP A 192 23.08 -10.80 -1.08
CA TRP A 192 23.21 -11.74 0.03
C TRP A 192 23.94 -13.00 -0.41
N PHE A 193 23.65 -13.51 -1.60
CA PHE A 193 24.15 -14.81 -2.04
C PHE A 193 25.51 -14.77 -2.73
N ARG A 194 25.98 -13.59 -3.16
CA ARG A 194 27.18 -13.46 -3.99
C ARG A 194 28.47 -13.99 -3.33
N ASP A 195 28.62 -13.80 -2.02
CA ASP A 195 29.85 -14.13 -1.31
C ASP A 195 29.92 -15.61 -0.89
N PHE A 196 28.83 -16.37 -1.07
CA PHE A 196 28.76 -17.80 -0.72
C PHE A 196 29.30 -18.69 -1.83
N LYS A 197 30.62 -18.97 -1.80
CA LYS A 197 31.31 -19.81 -2.79
C LYS A 197 30.93 -21.30 -2.73
N PHE A 198 30.44 -21.80 -1.59
CA PHE A 198 30.11 -23.23 -1.42
C PHE A 198 28.83 -23.66 -2.14
N MET A 199 28.00 -22.72 -2.59
CA MET A 199 26.66 -22.97 -3.12
C MET A 199 26.66 -22.87 -4.64
N SER A 200 26.01 -23.82 -5.33
CA SER A 200 25.84 -23.76 -6.79
C SER A 200 24.96 -22.58 -7.19
N GLU A 201 25.21 -22.01 -8.38
CA GLU A 201 24.44 -20.85 -8.88
C GLU A 201 22.93 -21.15 -9.01
N ASN A 202 22.58 -22.36 -9.46
CA ASN A 202 21.18 -22.78 -9.56
C ASN A 202 20.50 -22.81 -8.18
N LEU A 203 21.20 -23.28 -7.14
CA LEU A 203 20.67 -23.29 -5.79
C LEU A 203 20.52 -21.87 -5.23
N LYS A 204 21.48 -20.96 -5.50
CA LYS A 204 21.35 -19.53 -5.14
C LYS A 204 20.12 -18.91 -5.78
N ILE A 205 19.91 -19.12 -7.08
CA ILE A 205 18.74 -18.60 -7.81
C ILE A 205 17.45 -19.15 -7.20
N PHE A 206 17.37 -20.47 -6.99
CA PHE A 206 16.19 -21.11 -6.40
C PHE A 206 15.84 -20.54 -5.02
N LEU A 207 16.83 -20.43 -4.12
CA LEU A 207 16.63 -19.85 -2.78
C LEU A 207 16.17 -18.40 -2.85
N ARG A 208 16.73 -17.61 -3.78
CA ARG A 208 16.31 -16.22 -4.00
C ARG A 208 14.85 -16.15 -4.46
N CYS A 209 14.43 -16.99 -5.40
CA CYS A 209 13.04 -17.06 -5.85
C CYS A 209 12.09 -17.39 -4.69
N LEU A 210 12.45 -18.38 -3.87
CA LEU A 210 11.66 -18.79 -2.70
C LEU A 210 11.53 -17.66 -1.67
N ILE A 211 12.64 -16.97 -1.35
CA ILE A 211 12.65 -15.83 -0.43
C ILE A 211 11.75 -14.71 -0.96
N ILE A 212 11.89 -14.34 -2.23
CA ILE A 212 11.08 -13.27 -2.85
C ILE A 212 9.60 -13.62 -2.83
N PHE A 213 9.26 -14.86 -3.19
CA PHE A 213 7.89 -15.33 -3.17
C PHE A 213 7.29 -15.16 -1.77
N ILE A 214 7.96 -15.67 -0.73
CA ILE A 214 7.48 -15.58 0.65
C ILE A 214 7.34 -14.12 1.10
N LEU A 215 8.35 -13.28 0.85
CA LEU A 215 8.35 -11.87 1.27
C LEU A 215 7.26 -11.05 0.57
N THR A 216 7.12 -11.21 -0.74
CA THR A 216 6.12 -10.47 -1.54
C THR A 216 4.71 -10.95 -1.22
N PHE A 217 4.53 -12.25 -1.01
CA PHE A 217 3.24 -12.83 -0.61
C PHE A 217 2.83 -12.36 0.78
N HIS A 218 3.73 -12.46 1.77
CA HIS A 218 3.48 -12.01 3.14
C HIS A 218 3.26 -10.49 3.22
N GLY A 219 4.08 -9.69 2.52
CA GLY A 219 3.92 -8.24 2.47
C GLY A 219 2.62 -7.82 1.80
N GLY A 220 2.25 -8.52 0.72
CA GLY A 220 0.97 -8.34 0.04
C GLY A 220 -0.22 -8.64 0.95
N PHE A 221 -0.18 -9.72 1.74
CA PHE A 221 -1.26 -10.06 2.69
C PHE A 221 -1.45 -8.96 3.73
N ASN A 222 -0.35 -8.46 4.30
CA ASN A 222 -0.40 -7.38 5.27
C ASN A 222 -0.98 -6.10 4.65
N CYS A 223 -0.48 -5.69 3.48
CA CYS A 223 -0.94 -4.48 2.80
C CYS A 223 -2.39 -4.58 2.34
N VAL A 224 -2.77 -5.62 1.59
CA VAL A 224 -4.13 -5.80 1.06
C VAL A 224 -5.12 -6.07 2.19
N GLY A 225 -4.74 -6.88 3.19
CA GLY A 225 -5.58 -7.15 4.36
C GLY A 225 -5.88 -5.89 5.15
N LYS A 226 -4.90 -4.98 5.24
CA LYS A 226 -5.13 -3.59 5.68
C LYS A 226 -6.25 -3.01 4.81
N TYR A 227 -6.00 -2.73 3.53
CA TYR A 227 -6.94 -2.01 2.66
C TYR A 227 -8.36 -2.61 2.61
N LEU A 228 -8.53 -3.93 2.63
CA LEU A 228 -9.83 -4.60 2.54
C LEU A 228 -10.65 -4.53 3.83
N GLN A 229 -10.00 -4.53 5.01
CA GLN A 229 -10.69 -4.33 6.29
C GLN A 229 -11.20 -2.89 6.46
N TYR A 230 -10.75 -1.98 5.59
CA TYR A 230 -10.84 -0.54 5.77
C TYR A 230 -11.92 0.16 4.93
N ARG A 231 -13.17 -0.35 5.00
CA ARG A 231 -14.31 0.26 4.31
C ARG A 231 -14.88 1.53 4.98
N GLN A 232 -14.42 2.00 6.15
CA GLN A 232 -14.81 3.34 6.63
C GLN A 232 -13.62 4.18 7.07
N LEU A 233 -13.22 5.00 6.11
CA LEU A 233 -12.20 6.04 6.10
C LEU A 233 -12.08 6.84 7.42
N GLN A 234 -13.14 7.00 8.20
CA GLN A 234 -13.16 7.94 9.32
C GLN A 234 -12.38 7.49 10.55
N VAL A 235 -12.43 6.20 10.91
CA VAL A 235 -11.69 5.70 12.08
C VAL A 235 -10.24 5.39 11.74
N ILE A 236 -10.01 4.92 10.52
CA ILE A 236 -8.66 4.88 9.94
C ILE A 236 -8.10 6.27 9.95
N MET A 237 -8.83 7.30 9.52
CA MET A 237 -8.25 8.62 9.50
C MET A 237 -7.82 9.06 10.90
N VAL A 238 -8.51 8.70 12.00
CA VAL A 238 -8.06 9.04 13.37
C VAL A 238 -6.79 8.27 13.76
N GLU A 239 -6.76 6.96 13.55
CA GLU A 239 -5.61 6.10 13.94
C GLU A 239 -4.42 6.25 12.98
N LEU A 240 -4.69 6.36 11.69
CA LEU A 240 -3.75 6.74 10.64
C LEU A 240 -3.25 8.16 10.90
N ASN A 241 -4.05 9.06 11.47
CA ASN A 241 -3.56 10.36 11.86
C ASN A 241 -2.58 10.27 13.04
N GLU A 242 -2.82 9.43 14.05
CA GLU A 242 -1.81 9.16 15.09
C GLU A 242 -0.54 8.54 14.49
N LEU A 243 -0.69 7.55 13.61
CA LEU A 243 0.44 6.88 12.96
C LEU A 243 1.20 7.84 12.01
N LEU A 244 0.47 8.60 11.20
CA LEU A 244 1.03 9.64 10.32
C LEU A 244 1.67 10.74 11.16
N CYS A 245 1.17 11.04 12.36
CA CYS A 245 1.80 12.01 13.25
C CYS A 245 3.27 11.66 13.50
N TYR A 246 3.62 10.36 13.61
CA TYR A 246 5.00 9.92 13.79
C TYR A 246 5.71 9.54 12.48
N ALA A 247 5.02 8.85 11.57
CA ALA A 247 5.61 8.35 10.34
C ALA A 247 5.79 9.45 9.29
N LEU A 248 4.87 10.42 9.20
CA LEU A 248 4.90 11.47 8.19
C LEU A 248 6.07 12.44 8.39
N PRO A 249 6.44 12.89 9.60
CA PRO A 249 7.67 13.67 9.79
C PRO A 249 8.93 12.93 9.35
N ILE A 250 9.06 11.65 9.71
CA ILE A 250 10.21 10.82 9.32
C ILE A 250 10.27 10.68 7.80
N TRP A 251 9.13 10.36 7.18
CA TRP A 251 9.04 10.22 5.73
C TRP A 251 9.32 11.54 5.00
N LEU A 252 8.75 12.67 5.45
CA LEU A 252 9.04 13.99 4.89
C LEU A 252 10.50 14.37 5.08
N PHE A 253 11.09 14.06 6.22
CA PHE A 253 12.51 14.31 6.47
C PHE A 253 13.40 13.49 5.51
N LEU A 254 13.06 12.23 5.26
CA LEU A 254 13.75 11.41 4.27
C LEU A 254 13.62 11.99 2.86
N VAL A 255 12.40 12.38 2.44
CA VAL A 255 12.18 13.03 1.14
C VAL A 255 12.95 14.34 1.03
N PHE A 256 12.99 15.11 2.12
CA PHE A 256 13.75 16.35 2.22
C PHE A 256 15.25 16.11 2.03
N LEU A 257 15.85 15.16 2.78
CA LEU A 257 17.26 14.80 2.62
C LEU A 257 17.57 14.28 1.22
N CYS A 258 16.69 13.43 0.66
CA CYS A 258 16.86 12.94 -0.71
C CYS A 258 16.90 14.11 -1.69
N ALA A 259 15.95 15.04 -1.61
CA ALA A 259 15.86 16.21 -2.50
C ALA A 259 17.06 17.17 -2.35
N LEU A 260 17.56 17.38 -1.12
CA LEU A 260 18.76 18.19 -0.90
C LEU A 260 19.99 17.56 -1.56
N MET A 261 20.19 16.25 -1.36
CA MET A 261 21.33 15.55 -1.93
C MET A 261 21.23 15.51 -3.46
N SER A 262 20.07 15.16 -4.04
CA SER A 262 19.91 15.17 -5.51
C SER A 262 20.06 16.57 -6.10
N GLY A 263 19.52 17.60 -5.45
CA GLY A 263 19.67 18.99 -5.87
C GLY A 263 21.14 19.45 -5.89
N TYR A 264 21.91 19.11 -4.84
CA TYR A 264 23.35 19.37 -4.81
C TYR A 264 24.09 18.64 -5.95
N LEU A 265 23.81 17.35 -6.15
CA LEU A 265 24.40 16.56 -7.25
C LEU A 265 24.10 17.18 -8.63
N LEU A 266 22.91 17.73 -8.82
CA LEU A 266 22.47 18.34 -10.08
C LEU A 266 23.10 19.70 -10.37
N VAL A 267 23.38 20.49 -9.34
CA VAL A 267 23.86 21.87 -9.51
C VAL A 267 25.38 21.93 -9.49
N ASP A 268 26.00 21.35 -8.47
CA ASP A 268 27.44 21.50 -8.23
C ASP A 268 28.26 20.45 -8.97
N LEU A 269 27.76 19.21 -9.00
CA LEU A 269 28.50 18.07 -9.55
C LEU A 269 28.09 17.70 -10.99
N ALA A 270 27.31 18.55 -11.66
CA ALA A 270 26.79 18.29 -13.00
C ALA A 270 27.87 18.03 -14.06
N ASN A 271 29.01 18.73 -13.93
CA ASN A 271 30.12 18.60 -14.89
C ASN A 271 31.07 17.45 -14.57
N VAL A 272 30.99 16.89 -13.36
CA VAL A 272 31.88 15.83 -12.88
C VAL A 272 31.21 14.46 -12.97
N LEU A 273 29.90 14.39 -12.74
CA LEU A 273 29.18 13.14 -12.66
C LEU A 273 28.70 12.64 -14.04
N PRO A 274 28.63 11.31 -14.25
CA PRO A 274 28.02 10.75 -15.43
C PRO A 274 26.58 11.24 -15.63
N MET A 275 26.21 11.57 -16.88
CA MET A 275 24.87 12.05 -17.26
C MET A 275 23.73 11.20 -16.69
N LEU A 276 23.93 9.88 -16.59
CA LEU A 276 22.92 8.96 -16.06
C LEU A 276 22.62 9.21 -14.56
N ILE A 277 23.63 9.57 -13.75
CA ILE A 277 23.42 9.92 -12.33
C ILE A 277 22.60 11.21 -12.23
N LEU A 278 22.89 12.20 -13.09
CA LEU A 278 22.13 13.46 -13.14
C LEU A 278 20.68 13.21 -13.53
N VAL A 279 20.43 12.37 -14.54
CA VAL A 279 19.06 11.97 -14.92
C VAL A 279 18.35 11.29 -13.75
N CYS A 280 19.02 10.40 -13.01
CA CYS A 280 18.43 9.77 -11.83
C CYS A 280 18.11 10.78 -10.73
N SER A 281 19.03 11.71 -10.42
CA SER A 281 18.80 12.78 -9.45
C SER A 281 17.61 13.65 -9.84
N LEU A 282 17.52 14.04 -11.11
CA LEU A 282 16.40 14.81 -11.65
C LEU A 282 15.07 14.07 -11.51
N VAL A 283 15.05 12.76 -11.81
CA VAL A 283 13.85 11.93 -11.66
C VAL A 283 13.45 11.82 -10.18
N ILE A 284 14.40 11.73 -9.26
CA ILE A 284 14.15 11.72 -7.81
C ILE A 284 13.51 13.04 -7.39
N ASP A 285 14.04 14.18 -7.81
CA ASP A 285 13.50 15.51 -7.48
C ASP A 285 12.10 15.72 -8.04
N ILE A 286 11.89 15.39 -9.32
CA ILE A 286 10.56 15.47 -9.94
C ILE A 286 9.57 14.56 -9.21
N SER A 287 9.98 13.34 -8.86
CA SER A 287 9.13 12.39 -8.13
C SER A 287 8.81 12.91 -6.73
N ALA A 288 9.79 13.45 -6.00
CA ALA A 288 9.58 14.04 -4.69
C ALA A 288 8.58 15.20 -4.76
N ILE A 289 8.77 16.13 -5.70
CA ILE A 289 7.87 17.26 -5.94
C ILE A 289 6.47 16.78 -6.30
N ALA A 290 6.35 15.78 -7.18
CA ALA A 290 5.07 15.21 -7.59
C ALA A 290 4.33 14.57 -6.41
N ILE A 291 5.04 13.78 -5.59
CA ILE A 291 4.46 13.14 -4.40
C ILE A 291 4.04 14.20 -3.37
N ILE A 292 4.86 15.22 -3.09
CA ILE A 292 4.52 16.33 -2.21
C ILE A 292 3.26 17.04 -2.71
N ASN A 293 3.19 17.34 -4.01
CA ASN A 293 2.03 17.97 -4.63
C ASN A 293 0.77 17.10 -4.64
N ALA A 294 0.90 15.78 -4.59
CA ALA A 294 -0.24 14.87 -4.48
C ALA A 294 -0.70 14.71 -3.02
N ILE A 295 0.24 14.46 -2.10
CA ILE A 295 -0.05 14.09 -0.72
C ILE A 295 -0.53 15.29 0.10
N PHE A 296 0.14 16.45 0.03
CA PHE A 296 -0.22 17.59 0.88
C PHE A 296 -1.66 18.09 0.64
N PRO A 297 -2.14 18.26 -0.61
CA PRO A 297 -3.53 18.63 -0.84
C PRO A 297 -4.52 17.56 -0.36
N LEU A 298 -4.18 16.29 -0.47
CA LEU A 298 -5.00 15.19 0.07
C LEU A 298 -5.10 15.32 1.59
N MET A 299 -3.96 15.49 2.27
CA MET A 299 -3.89 15.69 3.73
C MET A 299 -4.66 16.92 4.18
N ALA A 300 -4.55 18.04 3.49
CA ALA A 300 -5.28 19.27 3.82
C ALA A 300 -6.81 19.15 3.58
N ARG A 301 -7.25 18.28 2.67
CA ARG A 301 -8.69 18.05 2.39
C ARG A 301 -9.36 17.17 3.44
N ILE A 302 -8.63 16.27 4.09
CA ILE A 302 -9.17 15.34 5.08
C ILE A 302 -9.84 16.07 6.26
N PRO A 303 -9.20 17.06 6.92
CA PRO A 303 -9.83 17.85 7.97
C PRO A 303 -11.13 18.52 7.54
N ILE A 304 -11.12 19.14 6.35
CA ILE A 304 -12.27 19.85 5.79
C ILE A 304 -13.44 18.87 5.60
N ARG A 305 -13.21 17.76 4.88
CA ARG A 305 -14.24 16.76 4.60
C ARG A 305 -14.75 16.07 5.86
N SER A 306 -13.88 15.82 6.84
CA SER A 306 -14.29 15.25 8.13
C SER A 306 -15.19 16.20 8.92
N GLY A 307 -14.92 17.51 8.87
CA GLY A 307 -15.76 18.53 9.48
C GLY A 307 -17.13 18.63 8.82
N ASP A 308 -17.18 18.59 7.49
CA ASP A 308 -18.43 18.59 6.72
C ASP A 308 -19.28 17.36 7.03
N LEU A 309 -18.66 16.19 7.16
CA LEU A 309 -19.35 14.95 7.53
C LEU A 309 -19.95 15.02 8.95
N ILE A 310 -19.21 15.56 9.91
CA ILE A 310 -19.72 15.79 11.27
C ILE A 310 -20.91 16.77 11.26
N LYS A 311 -20.84 17.84 10.46
CA LYS A 311 -21.97 18.78 10.30
C LYS A 311 -23.19 18.09 9.71
N PHE A 312 -23.01 17.33 8.64
CA PHE A 312 -24.08 16.55 8.01
C PHE A 312 -24.75 15.58 9.01
N TRP A 313 -23.96 14.94 9.87
CA TRP A 313 -24.48 14.05 10.91
C TRP A 313 -25.26 14.78 12.00
N LYS A 314 -24.81 15.96 12.43
CA LYS A 314 -25.55 16.79 13.39
C LYS A 314 -26.90 17.24 12.86
N LEU A 315 -27.02 17.47 11.55
CA LEU A 315 -28.26 17.85 10.89
C LEU A 315 -29.23 16.68 10.70
N SER A 316 -28.71 15.44 10.63
CA SER A 316 -29.52 14.24 10.50
C SER A 316 -30.12 13.84 11.86
N GLN A 317 -31.26 14.42 12.24
CA GLN A 317 -31.86 14.33 13.59
C GLN A 317 -32.41 12.94 14.01
N ALA A 318 -32.28 11.89 13.20
CA ALA A 318 -32.93 10.60 13.44
C ALA A 318 -32.12 9.59 14.30
N PHE A 319 -31.12 10.04 15.07
CA PHE A 319 -30.29 9.13 15.86
C PHE A 319 -30.83 8.90 17.27
N SER A 320 -30.70 7.66 17.75
CA SER A 320 -30.99 7.33 19.15
C SER A 320 -30.12 8.16 20.12
N LYS A 321 -30.63 8.45 21.33
CA LYS A 321 -29.91 9.25 22.35
C LYS A 321 -28.50 8.71 22.62
N HIS A 322 -28.33 7.39 22.63
CA HIS A 322 -27.02 6.75 22.84
C HIS A 322 -26.05 7.07 21.68
N ARG A 323 -26.51 6.96 20.43
CA ARG A 323 -25.69 7.24 19.26
C ARG A 323 -25.35 8.73 19.15
N ALA A 324 -26.30 9.62 19.45
CA ALA A 324 -26.04 11.05 19.52
C ALA A 324 -24.91 11.40 20.52
N ARG A 325 -24.82 10.70 21.67
CA ARG A 325 -23.70 10.88 22.61
C ARG A 325 -22.37 10.41 22.03
N GLN A 326 -22.33 9.27 21.33
CA GLN A 326 -21.12 8.81 20.65
C GLN A 326 -20.67 9.83 19.58
N LEU A 327 -21.60 10.35 18.77
CA LEU A 327 -21.28 11.34 17.74
C LEU A 327 -20.79 12.67 18.33
N LYS A 328 -21.23 13.03 19.54
CA LYS A 328 -20.76 14.22 20.24
C LYS A 328 -19.27 14.14 20.60
N SER A 329 -18.71 12.93 20.70
CA SER A 329 -17.26 12.72 20.89
C SER A 329 -16.45 12.78 19.60
N CYS A 330 -17.07 12.69 18.42
CA CYS A 330 -16.37 12.81 17.14
C CYS A 330 -15.93 14.26 16.90
N LYS A 331 -14.61 14.49 16.89
CA LYS A 331 -14.01 15.77 16.51
C LYS A 331 -13.62 15.75 15.02
N ALA A 332 -13.62 16.94 14.41
CA ALA A 332 -13.05 17.07 13.07
C ALA A 332 -11.59 16.63 13.11
N LEU A 333 -11.21 15.84 12.13
CA LEU A 333 -9.91 15.21 12.07
C LEU A 333 -8.87 16.28 11.75
N LYS A 334 -7.77 16.32 12.49
CA LYS A 334 -6.68 17.27 12.27
C LYS A 334 -5.42 16.48 12.02
N ILE A 335 -4.76 16.69 10.89
CA ILE A 335 -3.53 15.96 10.58
C ILE A 335 -2.34 16.68 11.18
N TYR A 336 -1.67 16.05 12.13
CA TYR A 336 -0.50 16.62 12.80
C TYR A 336 0.80 16.10 12.19
N LEU A 337 1.79 16.97 12.10
CA LEU A 337 3.17 16.68 11.74
C LEU A 337 3.98 16.61 13.04
N GLY A 338 3.99 15.44 13.68
CA GLY A 338 4.51 15.27 15.04
C GLY A 338 3.74 16.14 16.05
N HIS A 339 4.40 16.45 17.17
CA HIS A 339 3.85 17.39 18.17
C HIS A 339 3.98 18.87 17.75
N PHE A 340 4.54 19.15 16.57
CA PHE A 340 5.01 20.47 16.20
C PHE A 340 3.93 21.31 15.52
N ARG A 341 3.20 20.76 14.54
CA ARG A 341 2.29 21.57 13.71
C ARG A 341 1.18 20.77 13.05
N CYS A 342 -0.01 21.37 12.91
CA CYS A 342 -1.09 20.81 12.08
C CYS A 342 -0.85 21.15 10.60
N LEU A 343 -0.98 20.17 9.71
CA LEU A 343 -0.90 20.36 8.27
C LEU A 343 -2.08 21.20 7.77
N GLY A 344 -1.76 22.36 7.18
CA GLY A 344 -2.72 23.27 6.56
C GLY A 344 -2.48 23.43 5.05
N ARG A 345 -3.28 24.29 4.39
CA ARG A 345 -3.11 24.58 2.96
C ARG A 345 -1.75 25.21 2.63
N GLY A 346 -1.17 25.96 3.58
CA GLY A 346 0.15 26.62 3.42
C GLY A 346 1.35 25.69 3.60
N SER A 347 1.19 24.56 4.32
CA SER A 347 2.32 23.69 4.72
C SER A 347 3.09 23.12 3.52
N ARG A 348 2.43 22.96 2.37
CA ARG A 348 3.08 22.54 1.13
C ARG A 348 4.10 23.57 0.64
N MET A 349 3.71 24.84 0.58
CA MET A 349 4.58 25.90 0.05
C MET A 349 5.77 26.13 0.97
N GLU A 350 5.55 26.09 2.28
CA GLU A 350 6.62 26.18 3.27
C GLU A 350 7.62 25.03 3.12
N PHE A 351 7.15 23.78 2.99
CA PHE A 351 8.03 22.63 2.83
C PHE A 351 8.87 22.68 1.54
N LEU A 352 8.25 23.04 0.41
CA LEU A 352 8.99 23.22 -0.86
C LEU A 352 9.98 24.40 -0.79
N SER A 353 9.60 25.49 -0.12
CA SER A 353 10.48 26.63 0.12
C SER A 353 11.69 26.23 0.96
N SER A 354 11.52 25.36 1.97
CA SER A 354 12.64 24.83 2.75
C SER A 354 13.57 23.97 1.89
N ILE A 355 13.05 23.07 1.05
CA ILE A 355 13.90 22.28 0.14
C ILE A 355 14.75 23.20 -0.74
N LEU A 356 14.13 24.18 -1.39
CA LEU A 356 14.86 25.12 -2.26
C LEU A 356 15.89 25.95 -1.51
N TYR A 357 15.50 26.53 -0.37
CA TYR A 357 16.39 27.35 0.46
C TYR A 357 17.62 26.57 0.91
N TYR A 358 17.43 25.39 1.51
CA TYR A 358 18.54 24.59 2.02
C TYR A 358 19.38 23.96 0.91
N THR A 359 18.79 23.67 -0.26
CA THR A 359 19.58 23.25 -1.43
C THR A 359 20.50 24.36 -1.89
N ALA A 360 19.98 25.60 -2.02
CA ALA A 360 20.79 26.75 -2.42
C ALA A 360 21.89 27.05 -1.39
N THR A 361 21.59 27.00 -0.08
CA THR A 361 22.60 27.15 0.98
C THR A 361 23.66 26.06 0.91
N LEU A 362 23.27 24.80 0.70
CA LEU A 362 24.21 23.69 0.57
C LEU A 362 25.16 23.88 -0.62
N VAL A 363 24.62 24.30 -1.77
CA VAL A 363 25.41 24.61 -2.98
C VAL A 363 26.37 25.79 -2.77
N ILE A 364 25.99 26.81 -1.99
CA ILE A 364 26.87 27.96 -1.71
C ILE A 364 27.98 27.62 -0.70
N ALA A 365 27.71 26.70 0.22
CA ALA A 365 28.61 26.39 1.34
C ALA A 365 29.71 25.39 1.00
N VAL A 366 29.51 24.56 -0.02
CA VAL A 366 30.50 23.65 -0.59
C VAL A 366 31.22 24.37 -1.72
#